data_AF-A0A847GKR5-F1
#
_entry.id   AF-A0A847GKR5-F1
#
_cell.length_a   1.000
_cell.length_b   1.000
_cell.length_c   1.000
_cell.angle_alpha   90.00
_cell.angle_beta   90.00
_cell.angle_gamma   90.00
#
_symmetry.space_group_name_H-M   'P 1'
#
loop_
_entity.id
_entity.type
_entity.pdbx_description
1 polymer ?
#
loop_
_entity_poly.entity_id
_entity_poly.type
_entity_poly.pdbx_seq_one_letter_code
_entity_poly.pdbx_strand_id
1 'polypeptide(L)'
;MNRRTETVIAERSYKTFTVGIDENLDRTIDELKERFGKTSRADVFRMGIALLKVAAEAKERGLKLTISDQNDVVKKEIVIA
;
A
#
# COMPACT_ATOMS: atom_id res chain seq x y z
N MET A 1 -41.60 -21.09 -12.84
CA MET A 1 -40.82 -20.67 -11.65
C MET A 1 -39.69 -19.76 -12.11
N ASN A 2 -39.78 -18.46 -11.84
CA ASN A 2 -38.81 -17.46 -12.28
C ASN A 2 -37.86 -17.14 -11.11
N ARG A 3 -36.64 -17.70 -11.11
CA ARG A 3 -35.62 -17.37 -10.10
C ARG A 3 -35.00 -16.02 -10.49
N ARG A 4 -35.46 -14.94 -9.88
CA ARG A 4 -34.76 -13.66 -9.91
C ARG A 4 -33.45 -13.82 -9.14
N THR A 5 -32.33 -13.64 -9.83
CA THR A 5 -31.00 -13.60 -9.26
C THR A 5 -30.90 -12.35 -8.38
N GLU A 6 -30.99 -12.53 -7.06
CA GLU A 6 -30.71 -11.46 -6.10
C GLU A 6 -29.20 -11.25 -6.06
N THR A 7 -28.73 -10.19 -6.72
CA THR A 7 -27.36 -9.73 -6.59
C THR A 7 -27.19 -9.15 -5.18
N VAL A 8 -26.60 -9.94 -4.27
CA VAL A 8 -26.24 -9.46 -2.93
C VAL A 8 -25.09 -8.48 -3.07
N ILE A 9 -25.39 -7.17 -3.02
CA ILE A 9 -24.36 -6.13 -2.90
C ILE A 9 -23.94 -6.12 -1.44
N ALA A 10 -22.84 -6.80 -1.11
CA ALA A 10 -22.25 -6.74 0.21
C ALA A 10 -21.84 -5.29 0.51
N GLU A 11 -22.52 -4.67 1.48
CA GLU A 11 -22.25 -3.31 1.93
C GLU A 11 -20.83 -3.26 2.53
N ARG A 12 -19.91 -2.55 1.88
CA ARG A 12 -18.55 -2.37 2.39
C ARG A 12 -18.58 -1.37 3.55
N SER A 13 -18.47 -1.87 4.77
CA SER A 13 -18.25 -1.03 5.95
C SER A 13 -16.81 -0.47 5.93
N TYR A 14 -16.69 0.86 5.83
CA TYR A 14 -15.41 1.54 5.98
C TYR A 14 -15.17 1.89 7.44
N LYS A 15 -13.96 1.59 7.94
CA LYS A 15 -13.50 2.02 9.25
C LYS A 15 -12.53 3.18 9.09
N THR A 16 -12.65 4.17 9.97
CA THR A 16 -11.73 5.30 10.07
C THR A 16 -10.92 5.18 11.36
N PHE A 17 -9.71 5.71 11.33
CA PHE A 17 -8.84 5.82 12.51
C PHE A 17 -8.01 7.09 12.39
N THR A 18 -7.56 7.60 13.53
CA THR A 18 -6.72 8.81 13.62
C THR A 18 -5.30 8.41 13.97
N VAL A 19 -4.33 9.03 13.31
CA VAL A 19 -2.89 8.82 13.55
C VAL A 19 -2.26 10.17 13.83
N GLY A 20 -1.51 10.27 14.93
CA GLY A 20 -0.63 11.41 15.16
C GLY A 20 0.59 11.30 14.25
N ILE A 21 0.88 12.34 13.49
CA ILE A 21 2.03 12.41 12.58
C ILE A 21 2.83 13.67 12.90
N ASP A 22 4.14 13.59 12.78
CA ASP A 22 5.01 14.77 12.86
C ASP A 22 5.03 15.53 11.53
N GLU A 23 5.62 16.72 11.52
CA GLU A 23 5.70 17.58 10.33
C GLU A 23 6.47 16.94 9.17
N ASN A 24 7.46 16.10 9.46
CA ASN A 24 8.27 15.44 8.43
C ASN A 24 7.45 14.36 7.71
N LEU A 25 6.71 13.56 8.46
CA LEU A 25 5.81 12.56 7.92
C LEU A 25 4.64 13.21 7.19
N ASP A 26 4.09 14.32 7.70
CA ASP A 26 3.03 15.07 7.01
C ASP A 26 3.48 15.54 5.63
N ARG A 27 4.65 16.18 5.55
CA ARG A 27 5.25 16.58 4.28
C ARG A 27 5.52 15.40 3.36
N THR A 28 6.06 14.30 3.90
CA THR A 28 6.36 13.09 3.12
C THR A 28 5.09 12.52 2.49
N ILE A 29 3.98 12.50 3.23
CA ILE A 29 2.69 12.00 2.70
C ILE A 29 2.21 12.88 1.54
N ASP A 30 2.34 14.20 1.64
CA ASP A 30 1.96 15.10 0.55
C ASP A 30 2.88 14.98 -0.67
N GLU A 31 4.19 14.90 -0.47
CA GLU A 31 5.14 14.66 -1.57
C GLU A 31 4.85 13.34 -2.30
N LEU A 32 4.54 12.27 -1.56
CA LEU A 32 4.17 10.98 -2.14
C LEU A 32 2.82 11.07 -2.87
N LYS A 33 1.83 11.76 -2.30
CA LYS A 33 0.53 11.99 -2.93
C LYS A 33 0.70 12.65 -4.30
N GLU A 34 1.52 13.68 -4.39
CA GLU A 34 1.82 14.38 -5.65
C GLU A 34 2.60 13.49 -6.63
N ARG A 35 3.70 12.87 -6.19
CA ARG A 35 4.54 12.01 -7.06
C ARG A 35 3.78 10.84 -7.67
N PHE A 36 2.83 10.27 -6.94
CA PHE A 36 2.01 9.14 -7.40
C PHE A 36 0.66 9.57 -8.00
N GLY A 37 0.43 10.88 -8.19
CA GLY A 37 -0.80 11.42 -8.79
C GLY A 37 -2.07 11.01 -8.03
N LYS A 38 -2.00 10.91 -6.70
CA LYS A 38 -3.13 10.52 -5.85
C LYS A 38 -3.95 11.73 -5.43
N THR A 39 -5.24 11.53 -5.26
CA THR A 39 -6.16 12.58 -4.83
C THR A 39 -6.35 12.60 -3.31
N SER A 40 -5.91 11.54 -2.60
CA SER A 40 -6.10 11.40 -1.15
C SER A 40 -4.84 10.92 -0.43
N ARG A 41 -4.56 11.53 0.73
CA ARG A 41 -3.53 11.03 1.67
C ARG A 41 -3.81 9.59 2.11
N ALA A 42 -5.10 9.21 2.25
CA ALA A 42 -5.48 7.85 2.60
C ALA A 42 -5.05 6.81 1.53
N ASP A 43 -4.96 7.20 0.26
CA ASP A 43 -4.46 6.31 -0.78
C ASP A 43 -2.96 6.06 -0.64
N VAL A 44 -2.20 7.08 -0.24
CA VAL A 44 -0.78 6.94 0.10
C VAL A 44 -0.60 5.97 1.27
N PHE A 45 -1.41 6.09 2.33
CA PHE A 45 -1.40 5.13 3.44
C PHE A 45 -1.72 3.70 2.99
N ARG A 46 -2.76 3.51 2.17
CA ARG A 46 -3.12 2.18 1.64
C ARG A 46 -2.00 1.58 0.80
N MET A 47 -1.34 2.38 -0.04
CA MET A 47 -0.18 1.95 -0.81
C MET A 47 0.99 1.55 0.10
N GLY A 48 1.28 2.34 1.13
CA GLY A 48 2.31 2.01 2.11
C GLY A 48 2.03 0.68 2.83
N ILE A 49 0.79 0.46 3.26
CA ILE A 49 0.37 -0.82 3.87
C ILE A 49 0.52 -1.98 2.89
N ALA A 50 0.14 -1.79 1.62
CA ALA A 50 0.29 -2.82 0.59
C ALA A 50 1.76 -3.20 0.37
N LEU A 51 2.66 -2.21 0.33
CA LEU A 51 4.10 -2.46 0.23
C LEU A 51 4.64 -3.19 1.47
N LEU A 52 4.22 -2.79 2.67
CA LEU A 52 4.60 -3.45 3.92
C LEU A 52 4.11 -4.90 3.98
N LYS A 53 2.94 -5.20 3.40
CA LYS A 53 2.44 -6.58 3.30
C LYS A 53 3.35 -7.45 2.43
N VAL A 54 3.73 -6.97 1.24
CA VAL A 54 4.67 -7.69 0.35
C VAL A 54 6.02 -7.91 1.04
N ALA A 55 6.50 -6.90 1.75
CA ALA A 55 7.69 -6.97 2.59
C ALA A 55 7.60 -8.06 3.67
N ALA A 56 6.48 -8.15 4.39
CA ALA A 56 6.25 -9.18 5.40
C ALA A 56 6.22 -10.59 4.78
N GLU A 57 5.50 -10.77 3.67
CA GLU A 57 5.42 -12.05 2.95
C GLU A 57 6.78 -12.50 2.42
N ALA A 58 7.62 -11.57 1.95
CA ALA A 58 8.99 -11.87 1.54
C ALA A 58 9.83 -12.35 2.74
N LYS A 59 9.74 -11.66 3.88
CA LYS A 59 10.46 -12.01 5.11
C LYS A 59 10.08 -13.41 5.61
N GLU A 60 8.79 -13.74 5.65
CA GLU A 60 8.31 -15.07 6.08
C GLU A 60 8.86 -16.21 5.21
N ARG A 61 9.18 -15.93 3.94
CA ARG A 61 9.72 -16.89 2.98
C ARG A 61 11.25 -16.88 2.90
N GLY A 62 11.92 -16.09 3.73
CA GLY A 62 13.38 -15.92 3.66
C GLY A 62 13.86 -15.22 2.39
N LEU A 63 12.98 -14.47 1.72
CA LEU A 63 13.29 -13.70 0.51
C LEU A 63 13.74 -12.28 0.87
N LYS A 64 14.43 -11.64 -0.07
CA LYS A 64 14.85 -10.24 0.03
C LYS A 64 14.03 -9.37 -0.92
N LEU A 65 13.85 -8.10 -0.56
CA LEU A 65 13.29 -7.10 -1.48
C LEU A 65 14.42 -6.34 -2.17
N THR A 66 14.29 -6.11 -3.47
CA THR A 66 15.23 -5.31 -4.25
C THR A 66 14.51 -4.22 -5.04
N ILE A 67 15.23 -3.13 -5.30
CA ILE A 67 14.87 -2.16 -6.32
C ILE A 67 15.79 -2.42 -7.50
N SER A 68 15.22 -2.82 -8.62
CA SER A 68 15.94 -3.04 -9.89
C SER A 68 15.63 -1.93 -10.89
N ASP A 69 16.55 -1.68 -11.82
CA ASP A 69 16.24 -0.87 -13.00
C ASP A 69 15.47 -1.67 -14.06
N GLN A 70 15.21 -1.07 -15.21
CA GLN A 70 14.47 -1.69 -16.31
C GLN A 70 15.19 -2.88 -16.97
N ASN A 71 16.47 -3.09 -16.65
CA ASN A 71 17.30 -4.18 -17.16
C ASN A 71 17.51 -5.27 -16.08
N ASP A 72 16.68 -5.29 -15.04
CA ASP A 72 16.76 -6.19 -13.89
C ASP A 72 18.07 -6.08 -13.08
N VAL A 73 18.82 -5.00 -13.25
CA VAL A 73 20.03 -4.75 -12.46
C VAL A 73 19.63 -4.20 -11.10
N VAL A 74 19.93 -4.95 -10.04
CA VAL A 74 19.69 -4.54 -8.65
C VAL A 74 20.46 -3.26 -8.34
N LYS A 75 19.74 -2.19 -7.98
CA LYS A 75 20.30 -0.90 -7.54
C LYS A 75 20.32 -0.76 -6.03
N LYS A 76 19.41 -1.44 -5.33
CA LYS A 76 19.33 -1.43 -3.88
C LYS A 76 18.73 -2.72 -3.37
N GLU A 77 19.35 -3.30 -2.35
CA GLU A 77 18.79 -4.39 -1.55
C GLU A 77 18.14 -3.81 -0.28
N ILE A 78 16.93 -4.26 0.04
CA ILE A 78 16.18 -3.90 1.24
C ILE A 78 16.13 -5.14 2.13
N VAL A 79 16.90 -5.11 3.21
CA VAL A 79 16.89 -6.15 4.25
C VAL A 79 15.89 -5.73 5.31
N ILE A 80 14.83 -6.52 5.48
CA ILE A 80 13.81 -6.28 6.50
C ILE A 80 14.17 -7.15 7.71
N ALA A 81 14.90 -6.55 8.67
CA ALA A 81 15.25 -7.20 9.94
C ALA A 81 14.01 -7.47 10.81
#